data_AF-A0A650CE92-F1
#
_entry.id   AF-A0A650CE92-F1
#
_cell.length_a   1.000
_cell.length_b   1.000
_cell.length_c   1.000
_cell.angle_alpha   90.00
_cell.angle_beta   90.00
_cell.angle_gamma   90.00
#
_symmetry.space_group_name_H-M   'P 1'
#
loop_
_entity.id
_entity.type
_entity.pdbx_description
1 polymer ?
#
loop_
_entity_poly.entity_id
_entity_poly.type
_entity_poly.pdbx_seq_one_letter_code
_entity_poly.pdbx_strand_id
1 'polypeptide(L)'
;MELEKLVSQIKKKKYGSKKELIKDLNLLMTEIHNQIKSEISRAKKANKNVNEIEKEIEKILHSIKKVRKNKQAQSIRNIKFVVDRRGLEALELLKKLKSS
;
A
#
# COMPACT_ATOMS: atom_id res chain seq x y z
N MET A 1 -3.71 1.36 -13.21
CA MET A 1 -2.74 2.26 -12.50
C MET A 1 -1.50 1.45 -12.09
N GLU A 2 -0.34 2.05 -11.81
CA GLU A 2 0.85 1.26 -11.44
C GLU A 2 0.65 0.57 -10.07
N LEU A 3 0.04 1.24 -9.09
CA LEU A 3 -0.34 0.63 -7.82
C LEU A 3 -1.25 -0.59 -8.02
N GLU A 4 -2.25 -0.46 -8.88
CA GLU A 4 -3.20 -1.54 -9.20
C GLU A 4 -2.51 -2.75 -9.87
N LYS A 5 -1.60 -2.48 -10.82
CA LYS A 5 -0.79 -3.52 -11.47
C LYS A 5 0.06 -4.25 -10.43
N LEU A 6 0.72 -3.49 -9.54
CA LEU A 6 1.56 -4.04 -8.48
C LEU A 6 0.76 -4.88 -7.48
N VAL A 7 -0.39 -4.39 -6.99
CA VAL A 7 -1.28 -5.13 -6.09
C VAL A 7 -1.75 -6.43 -6.75
N SER A 8 -2.12 -6.39 -8.03
CA SER A 8 -2.53 -7.58 -8.79
C SER A 8 -1.38 -8.59 -8.94
N GLN A 9 -0.17 -8.12 -9.23
CA GLN A 9 1.03 -8.96 -9.32
C GLN A 9 1.34 -9.63 -7.97
N ILE A 10 1.39 -8.85 -6.88
CA ILE A 10 1.64 -9.36 -5.53
C ILE A 10 0.58 -10.41 -5.15
N LYS A 11 -0.70 -10.14 -5.45
CA LYS A 11 -1.80 -11.06 -5.16
C LYS A 11 -1.59 -12.43 -5.81
N LYS A 12 -1.21 -12.44 -7.10
CA LYS A 12 -1.02 -13.67 -7.91
C LYS A 12 0.30 -14.39 -7.64
N LYS A 13 1.32 -13.67 -7.14
CA LYS A 13 2.66 -14.21 -6.96
C LYS A 13 2.73 -15.20 -5.80
N LYS A 14 3.29 -16.39 -6.07
CA LYS A 14 3.73 -17.34 -5.04
C LYS A 14 5.14 -16.96 -4.62
N TYR A 15 5.38 -16.88 -3.32
CA TYR A 15 6.68 -16.47 -2.77
C TYR A 15 7.43 -17.69 -2.26
N GLY A 16 8.64 -17.92 -2.79
CA GLY A 16 9.53 -18.98 -2.32
C GLY A 16 10.33 -18.55 -1.09
N SER A 17 10.48 -17.24 -0.86
CA SER A 17 11.21 -16.71 0.29
C SER A 17 10.60 -15.43 0.87
N LYS A 18 10.89 -15.16 2.15
CA LYS A 18 10.58 -13.87 2.77
C LYS A 18 11.28 -12.71 2.06
N LYS A 19 12.48 -12.93 1.51
CA LYS A 19 13.28 -11.90 0.83
C LYS A 19 12.54 -11.33 -0.38
N GLU A 20 11.95 -12.20 -1.20
CA GLU A 20 11.15 -11.79 -2.36
C GLU A 20 9.91 -10.99 -1.95
N LEU A 21 9.17 -11.48 -0.96
CA LEU A 21 7.96 -10.81 -0.46
C LEU A 21 8.28 -9.43 0.13
N ILE A 22 9.42 -9.29 0.82
CA ILE A 22 9.84 -8.00 1.38
C ILE A 22 10.28 -7.02 0.30
N LYS A 23 10.86 -7.48 -0.82
CA LYS A 23 11.14 -6.61 -1.97
C LYS A 23 9.84 -6.03 -2.53
N ASP A 24 8.84 -6.88 -2.76
CA ASP A 24 7.55 -6.44 -3.29
C ASP A 24 6.78 -5.57 -2.28
N LEU A 25 6.89 -5.85 -0.99
CA LEU A 25 6.36 -4.99 0.08
C LEU A 25 6.99 -3.59 0.05
N ASN A 26 8.30 -3.49 -0.16
CA ASN A 26 8.97 -2.19 -0.26
C ASN A 26 8.53 -1.44 -1.51
N LEU A 27 8.39 -2.12 -2.65
CA LEU A 27 7.83 -1.54 -3.87
C LEU A 27 6.41 -1.02 -3.63
N LEU A 28 5.57 -1.81 -2.95
CA LEU A 28 4.20 -1.41 -2.61
C LEU A 28 4.19 -0.14 -1.75
N MET A 29 5.04 -0.07 -0.74
CA MET A 29 5.15 1.11 0.13
C MET A 29 5.55 2.37 -0.65
N THR A 30 6.53 2.25 -1.56
CA THR A 30 6.96 3.35 -2.44
C THR A 30 5.82 3.78 -3.36
N GLU A 31 5.12 2.82 -3.96
CA GLU A 31 4.06 3.08 -4.93
C GLU A 31 2.83 3.75 -4.30
N ILE A 32 2.44 3.28 -3.12
CA ILE A 32 1.42 3.92 -2.28
C ILE A 32 1.83 5.36 -2.00
N HIS A 33 3.05 5.59 -1.51
CA HIS A 33 3.50 6.94 -1.16
C HIS A 33 3.51 7.87 -2.38
N ASN A 34 4.02 7.41 -3.53
CA ASN A 34 4.13 8.24 -4.74
C ASN A 34 2.76 8.60 -5.33
N GLN A 35 1.89 7.62 -5.58
CA GLN A 35 0.61 7.89 -6.22
C GLN A 35 -0.30 8.68 -5.30
N ILE A 36 -0.37 8.32 -4.02
CA ILE A 36 -1.29 8.97 -3.10
C ILE A 36 -0.86 10.39 -2.77
N LYS A 37 0.43 10.65 -2.58
CA LYS A 37 0.93 12.02 -2.38
C LYS A 37 0.57 12.92 -3.57
N SER A 38 0.68 12.39 -4.78
CA SER A 38 0.30 13.10 -6.00
C SER A 38 -1.20 13.43 -6.01
N GLU A 39 -2.07 12.44 -5.74
CA GLU A 39 -3.53 12.66 -5.75
C GLU A 39 -4.00 13.55 -4.59
N ILE A 40 -3.44 13.40 -3.39
CA ILE A 40 -3.71 14.30 -2.26
C ILE A 40 -3.37 15.75 -2.63
N SER A 41 -2.21 15.97 -3.25
CA SER A 41 -1.80 17.31 -3.69
C SER A 41 -2.80 17.91 -4.67
N ARG A 42 -3.29 17.12 -5.64
CA ARG A 42 -4.34 17.56 -6.57
C ARG A 42 -5.66 17.85 -5.86
N ALA A 43 -6.09 16.97 -4.96
CA ALA A 43 -7.32 17.14 -4.20
C ALA A 43 -7.28 18.39 -3.31
N LYS A 44 -6.15 18.66 -2.64
CA LYS A 44 -5.94 19.89 -1.86
C LYS A 44 -6.01 21.14 -2.73
N LYS A 45 -5.40 21.12 -3.93
CA LYS A 45 -5.53 22.23 -4.92
C LYS A 45 -6.96 22.44 -5.38
N ALA A 46 -7.78 21.39 -5.41
CA ALA A 46 -9.21 21.46 -5.70
C ALA A 46 -10.08 21.78 -4.47
N ASN A 47 -9.49 22.24 -3.35
CA ASN A 47 -10.18 22.52 -2.09
C ASN A 47 -10.99 21.35 -1.50
N LYS A 48 -10.61 20.10 -1.81
CA LYS A 48 -11.25 18.91 -1.24
C LYS A 48 -10.66 18.60 0.12
N ASN A 49 -11.52 18.22 1.07
CA ASN A 49 -11.10 17.71 2.37
C ASN A 49 -10.57 16.26 2.21
N VAL A 50 -9.27 16.08 2.44
CA VAL A 50 -8.59 14.77 2.35
C VAL A 50 -7.99 14.31 3.66
N ASN A 51 -8.32 14.96 4.78
CA ASN A 51 -7.72 14.69 6.09
C ASN A 51 -7.94 13.25 6.56
N GLU A 52 -9.12 12.69 6.31
CA GLU A 52 -9.43 11.30 6.67
C GLU A 52 -8.64 10.31 5.82
N ILE A 53 -8.54 10.58 4.51
CA ILE A 53 -7.77 9.75 3.56
C ILE A 53 -6.28 9.78 3.92
N GLU A 54 -5.72 10.94 4.28
CA GLU A 54 -4.35 11.07 4.77
C GLU A 54 -4.09 10.17 5.99
N LYS A 55 -4.98 10.24 6.99
CA LYS A 55 -4.88 9.40 8.20
C LYS A 55 -4.97 7.90 7.89
N GLU A 56 -5.86 7.50 6.98
CA GLU A 56 -5.98 6.09 6.60
C GLU A 56 -4.74 5.56 5.89
N ILE A 57 -4.14 6.38 5.02
CA ILE A 57 -2.92 6.01 4.30
C ILE A 57 -1.71 5.94 5.23
N GLU A 58 -1.60 6.83 6.19
CA GLU A 58 -0.58 6.73 7.23
C GLU A 58 -0.71 5.43 8.03
N LYS A 59 -1.94 5.00 8.38
CA LYS A 59 -2.17 3.72 9.05
C LYS A 59 -1.73 2.53 8.18
N ILE A 60 -2.01 2.57 6.87
CA ILE A 60 -1.58 1.53 5.92
C ILE A 60 -0.05 1.47 5.86
N LEU A 61 0.61 2.60 5.64
CA LEU A 61 2.07 2.70 5.57
C LEU A 61 2.73 2.24 6.88
N HIS A 62 2.16 2.63 8.02
CA HIS A 62 2.63 2.20 9.33
C HIS A 62 2.50 0.68 9.50
N SER A 63 1.36 0.08 9.11
CA SER A 63 1.15 -1.37 9.16
C SER A 63 2.17 -2.12 8.30
N ILE A 64 2.43 -1.63 7.08
CA ILE A 64 3.42 -2.22 6.17
C ILE A 64 4.84 -2.10 6.76
N LYS A 65 5.19 -0.94 7.34
CA LYS A 65 6.47 -0.69 8.01
C LYS A 65 6.69 -1.61 9.21
N LYS A 66 5.64 -1.88 10.00
CA LYS A 66 5.69 -2.81 11.14
C LYS A 66 6.02 -4.24 10.68
N VAL A 67 5.39 -4.71 9.62
CA VAL A 67 5.69 -6.01 9.00
C VAL A 67 7.14 -6.08 8.52
N ARG A 68 7.63 -5.03 7.83
CA ARG A 68 9.02 -4.97 7.37
C ARG A 68 10.03 -5.09 8.53
N LYS A 69 9.75 -4.44 9.67
CA LYS A 69 10.59 -4.51 10.88
C LYS A 69 10.54 -5.90 11.51
N ASN A 70 9.35 -6.48 11.64
CA ASN A 70 9.13 -7.74 12.36
C ASN A 70 9.15 -9.00 11.46
N LYS A 71 9.61 -8.88 10.22
CA LYS A 71 9.59 -9.95 9.20
C LYS A 71 10.22 -11.27 9.63
N GLN A 72 11.20 -11.24 10.55
CA GLN A 72 11.86 -12.46 11.02
C GLN A 72 10.89 -13.31 11.87
N ALA A 73 10.10 -12.69 12.74
CA ALA A 73 9.14 -13.33 13.62
C ALA A 73 7.82 -13.74 12.93
N GLN A 74 7.59 -13.33 11.68
CA GLN A 74 6.34 -13.65 10.95
C GLN A 74 6.56 -14.70 9.87
N SER A 75 5.57 -15.57 9.66
CA SER A 75 5.56 -16.51 8.53
C SER A 75 5.37 -15.77 7.20
N ILE A 76 5.80 -16.36 6.08
CA ILE A 76 5.55 -15.81 4.73
C ILE A 76 4.05 -15.57 4.52
N ARG A 77 3.21 -16.52 4.96
CA ARG A 77 1.74 -16.43 4.86
C ARG A 77 1.19 -15.20 5.60
N ASN A 78 1.67 -14.95 6.83
CA ASN A 78 1.20 -13.80 7.62
C ASN A 78 1.63 -12.47 7.00
N ILE A 79 2.89 -12.40 6.51
CA ILE A 79 3.38 -11.21 5.80
C ILE A 79 2.53 -10.98 4.53
N LYS A 80 2.27 -12.05 3.75
CA LYS A 80 1.50 -11.99 2.51
C LYS A 80 0.08 -11.50 2.75
N PHE A 81 -0.60 -12.03 3.77
CA PHE A 81 -1.93 -11.60 4.15
C PHE A 81 -1.99 -10.10 4.45
N VAL A 82 -1.04 -9.57 5.23
CA VAL A 82 -1.01 -8.15 5.55
C VAL A 82 -0.72 -7.30 4.31
N VAL A 83 0.24 -7.71 3.46
CA VAL A 83 0.58 -7.00 2.23
C VAL A 83 -0.63 -6.94 1.28
N ASP A 84 -1.32 -8.06 1.08
CA ASP A 84 -2.50 -8.12 0.21
C ASP A 84 -3.61 -7.21 0.72
N ARG A 85 -3.95 -7.33 2.01
CA ARG A 85 -5.01 -6.52 2.62
C ARG A 85 -4.70 -5.03 2.53
N ARG A 86 -3.50 -4.63 2.94
CA ARG A 86 -3.09 -3.21 2.93
C ARG A 86 -2.94 -2.66 1.51
N GLY A 87 -2.53 -3.47 0.55
CA GLY A 87 -2.49 -3.10 -0.86
C GLY A 87 -3.87 -2.83 -1.43
N LEU A 88 -4.87 -3.65 -1.09
CA LEU A 88 -6.26 -3.42 -1.51
C LEU A 88 -6.86 -2.16 -0.87
N GLU A 89 -6.70 -1.96 0.43
CA GLU A 89 -7.18 -0.77 1.14
C GLU A 89 -6.55 0.52 0.54
N ALA A 90 -5.25 0.50 0.21
CA ALA A 90 -4.59 1.63 -0.45
C ALA A 90 -5.15 1.90 -1.85
N LEU A 91 -5.46 0.85 -2.61
CA LEU A 91 -6.04 0.95 -3.95
C LEU A 91 -7.46 1.55 -3.89
N GLU A 92 -8.27 1.15 -2.91
CA GLU A 92 -9.60 1.72 -2.69
C GLU A 92 -9.53 3.22 -2.37
N LEU A 93 -8.62 3.62 -1.48
CA LEU A 93 -8.41 5.03 -1.15
C LEU A 93 -7.92 5.85 -2.33
N LEU A 94 -7.02 5.29 -3.14
CA LEU A 94 -6.58 5.93 -4.38
C LEU A 94 -7.74 6.14 -5.36
N LYS A 95 -8.64 5.15 -5.50
CA LYS A 95 -9.84 5.28 -6.34
C LYS A 95 -10.76 6.38 -5.83
N LYS A 96 -11.03 6.42 -4.51
CA LYS A 96 -11.82 7.50 -3.89
C LYS A 96 -11.24 8.89 -4.17
N LEU A 97 -9.92 9.05 -4.05
CA LEU A 97 -9.23 10.32 -4.36
C LEU A 97 -9.38 10.76 -5.81
N LYS A 98 -9.41 9.82 -6.75
CA LYS A 98 -9.52 10.11 -8.20
C LYS A 98 -10.96 10.32 -8.67
N SER A 99 -11.92 9.65 -8.02
CA SER A 99 -13.34 9.77 -8.31
C SER A 99 -14.01 10.97 -7.64
N SER A 100 -13.35 11.55 -6.63
CA SER A 100 -13.77 12.82 -6.03
C SER A 100 -13.39 13.95 -6.94
#